data_AF-A0A444JGV5-F1
#
_entry.id   AF-A0A444JGV5-F1
#
_cell.length_a   1.000
_cell.length_b   1.000
_cell.length_c   1.000
_cell.angle_alpha   90.00
_cell.angle_beta   90.00
_cell.angle_gamma   90.00
#
_symmetry.space_group_name_H-M   'P 1'
#
loop_
_entity.id
_entity.type
_entity.pdbx_description
1 polymer ?
#
loop_
_entity_poly.entity_id
_entity_poly.type
_entity_poly.pdbx_seq_one_letter_code
_entity_poly.pdbx_strand_id
1 'polypeptide(L)'
;MTLSTTQLLTYAGPPLLGALIGYLTNKVAIRMLFRPLNPWYILGKRVPMTPGIIPSKRHELAENIGDMVGEKLLTATDIGTALSAEPFQDHLYQIVDDQVQDILVRDLGPIQTVIPRHFRAYARIGLRTLKYQLRSGVRTYIDSDQFRETLNKVIPEQLEKFGTRRLDEILRAEDRKGFYCFTEACLEKMAASPDNTKLLARRIQEGLTEAAVSGKAVEDFLPEELVQLICATIEQQAPQLLRRTADMLAEPSMRDRLVIAIKGGVEDFLDSLGPMAAMAKGFIDLDNMDGTIRIWLEKKEDDLADWLQQPDIQERAARALADQTKTFLATPLANLLIHVEQEKQEAVCYQLAEKIMGMLSSEKMQMMISDAIRNQFEAVIDHGRLPLADCAALLLSKEQSERMRRSLVNELTRVLRSEQTGELLDKIINTMVDRVTSKPLGILQNLMPTGVRNGVTEYIVLTANKMLVREVPGLVRTLNIREMVTEKVDSLDLMRLEGLLLSIMEEQFKYINLFGALLGFFIGFLNLLTMLV
;
A
#
# COMPACT_ATOMS: atom_id res chain seq x y z
N MET A 1 -92.90 -89.59 -43.86
CA MET A 1 -91.81 -89.82 -44.82
C MET A 1 -90.50 -89.73 -44.07
N THR A 2 -89.95 -90.88 -43.70
CA THR A 2 -88.60 -90.98 -43.15
C THR A 2 -87.64 -90.62 -44.28
N LEU A 3 -87.13 -89.38 -44.30
CA LEU A 3 -86.00 -89.02 -45.14
C LEU A 3 -84.92 -90.07 -44.86
N SER A 4 -84.61 -90.91 -45.85
CA SER A 4 -83.51 -91.84 -45.73
C SER A 4 -82.26 -91.01 -45.47
N THR A 5 -81.34 -91.52 -44.67
CA THR A 5 -80.04 -90.89 -44.41
C THR A 5 -79.32 -90.49 -45.71
N THR A 6 -79.61 -91.19 -46.82
CA THR A 6 -79.14 -90.87 -48.17
C THR A 6 -79.74 -89.59 -48.78
N GLN A 7 -81.03 -89.29 -48.60
CA GLN A 7 -81.66 -88.09 -49.17
C GLN A 7 -81.22 -86.80 -48.45
N LEU A 8 -81.09 -86.86 -47.12
CA LEU A 8 -80.62 -85.75 -46.30
C LEU A 8 -79.17 -85.37 -46.64
N LEU A 9 -78.34 -86.37 -46.97
CA LEU A 9 -76.96 -86.17 -47.42
C LEU A 9 -76.89 -85.49 -48.79
N THR A 10 -77.81 -85.81 -49.71
CA THR A 10 -77.87 -85.21 -51.05
C THR A 10 -78.25 -83.73 -51.00
N TYR A 11 -79.18 -83.33 -50.13
CA TYR A 11 -79.61 -81.92 -50.02
C TYR A 11 -78.74 -81.07 -49.09
N ALA A 12 -78.14 -81.62 -48.04
CA ALA A 12 -77.24 -80.86 -47.17
C ALA A 12 -75.79 -80.81 -47.71
N GLY A 13 -75.43 -81.74 -48.60
CA GLY A 13 -74.06 -81.90 -49.12
C GLY A 13 -73.50 -80.64 -49.78
N PRO A 14 -74.13 -80.07 -50.83
CA PRO A 14 -73.56 -78.94 -51.57
C PRO A 14 -73.38 -77.65 -50.74
N PRO A 15 -74.34 -77.20 -49.91
CA PRO A 15 -74.15 -76.03 -49.03
C PRO A 15 -73.08 -76.25 -47.96
N LEU A 16 -73.03 -77.42 -47.32
CA LEU A 16 -72.02 -77.71 -46.29
C LEU A 16 -70.62 -77.84 -46.88
N LEU A 17 -70.49 -78.48 -48.05
CA LEU A 17 -69.23 -78.52 -48.80
C LEU A 17 -68.82 -77.12 -49.25
N GLY A 18 -69.75 -76.31 -49.74
CA GLY A 18 -69.50 -74.91 -50.08
C GLY A 18 -69.01 -74.10 -48.88
N ALA A 19 -69.64 -74.26 -47.71
CA ALA A 19 -69.23 -73.62 -46.47
C ALA A 19 -67.84 -74.07 -46.00
N LEU A 20 -67.56 -75.37 -46.09
CA LEU A 20 -66.26 -75.94 -45.74
C LEU A 20 -65.16 -75.42 -46.68
N ILE A 21 -65.41 -75.42 -47.99
CA ILE A 21 -64.48 -74.88 -48.99
C ILE A 21 -64.28 -73.38 -48.73
N GLY A 22 -65.34 -72.62 -48.49
CA GLY A 22 -65.25 -71.19 -48.18
C GLY A 22 -64.43 -70.88 -46.92
N TYR A 23 -64.67 -71.62 -45.84
CA TYR A 23 -63.90 -71.50 -44.60
C TYR A 23 -62.43 -71.87 -44.80
N LEU A 24 -62.17 -73.01 -45.45
CA LEU A 24 -60.82 -73.56 -45.60
C LEU A 24 -59.99 -72.74 -46.59
N THR A 25 -60.57 -72.34 -47.72
CA THR A 25 -59.93 -71.46 -48.70
C THR A 25 -59.57 -70.12 -48.08
N ASN A 26 -60.48 -69.50 -47.31
CA ASN A 26 -60.19 -68.22 -46.68
C ASN A 26 -59.14 -68.34 -45.56
N LYS A 27 -59.17 -69.43 -44.78
CA LYS A 27 -58.15 -69.72 -43.76
C LYS A 27 -56.76 -69.90 -44.38
N VAL A 28 -56.69 -70.57 -45.53
CA VAL A 28 -55.44 -70.71 -46.30
C VAL A 28 -55.00 -69.37 -46.86
N ALA A 29 -55.90 -68.58 -47.44
CA ALA A 29 -55.58 -67.26 -47.99
C ALA A 29 -55.01 -66.30 -46.94
N ILE A 30 -55.62 -66.26 -45.74
CA ILE A 30 -55.11 -65.46 -44.62
C ILE A 30 -53.73 -65.96 -44.20
N ARG A 31 -53.55 -67.29 -44.06
CA ARG A 31 -52.25 -67.87 -43.73
C ARG A 31 -51.19 -67.55 -44.80
N MET A 32 -51.61 -67.43 -46.06
CA MET A 32 -50.76 -67.06 -47.19
C MET A 32 -50.26 -65.61 -47.13
N LEU A 33 -50.91 -64.71 -46.39
CA LEU A 33 -50.41 -63.34 -46.18
C LEU A 33 -49.12 -63.31 -45.34
N PHE A 34 -48.97 -64.28 -44.42
CA PHE A 34 -47.85 -64.35 -43.48
C PHE A 34 -46.82 -65.42 -43.86
N ARG A 35 -47.24 -66.53 -44.49
CA ARG A 35 -46.37 -67.66 -44.86
C ARG A 35 -46.70 -68.14 -46.27
N PRO A 36 -45.73 -68.55 -47.10
CA PRO A 36 -44.36 -68.91 -46.77
C PRO A 36 -43.41 -67.72 -46.68
N LEU A 37 -42.33 -67.87 -45.90
CA LEU A 37 -41.28 -66.85 -45.76
C LEU A 37 -40.39 -66.73 -47.01
N ASN A 38 -40.31 -67.81 -47.81
CA ASN A 38 -39.53 -67.89 -49.03
C ASN A 38 -40.45 -68.11 -50.25
N PRO A 39 -40.08 -67.61 -51.44
CA PRO A 39 -40.82 -67.87 -52.67
C PRO A 39 -40.84 -69.36 -53.00
N TRP A 40 -41.98 -69.85 -53.44
CA TRP A 40 -42.14 -71.23 -53.91
C TRP A 40 -42.13 -71.27 -55.44
N TYR A 41 -41.53 -72.33 -56.00
CA TYR A 41 -41.43 -72.56 -57.43
C TYR A 41 -42.08 -73.90 -57.78
N ILE A 42 -43.01 -73.89 -58.72
CA ILE A 42 -43.71 -75.09 -59.22
C ILE A 42 -43.57 -75.09 -60.75
N LEU A 43 -43.05 -76.18 -61.33
CA LEU A 43 -42.72 -76.29 -62.75
C LEU A 43 -41.91 -75.08 -63.30
N GLY A 44 -40.93 -74.60 -62.51
CA GLY A 44 -40.07 -73.48 -62.89
C GLY A 44 -40.74 -72.09 -62.88
N LYS A 45 -42.03 -72.00 -62.58
CA LYS A 45 -42.77 -70.73 -62.41
C LYS A 45 -42.99 -70.44 -60.92
N ARG A 46 -42.82 -69.17 -60.54
CA ARG A 46 -43.05 -68.71 -59.17
C ARG A 46 -44.55 -68.72 -58.86
N VAL A 47 -44.93 -69.27 -57.70
CA VAL A 47 -46.33 -69.28 -57.25
C VAL A 47 -46.73 -67.85 -56.85
N PRO A 48 -47.86 -67.32 -57.36
CA PRO A 48 -48.35 -66.00 -56.97
C PRO A 48 -48.59 -65.95 -55.46
N MET A 49 -48.32 -64.80 -54.83
CA MET A 49 -48.42 -64.61 -53.37
C MET A 49 -47.46 -65.49 -52.53
N THR A 50 -46.30 -65.86 -53.09
CA THR A 50 -45.17 -66.46 -52.33
C THR A 50 -43.87 -65.65 -52.57
N PRO A 51 -43.17 -65.15 -51.53
CA PRO A 51 -43.50 -65.25 -50.12
C PRO A 51 -44.76 -64.45 -49.76
N GLY A 52 -45.27 -64.64 -48.55
CA GLY A 52 -46.44 -63.91 -48.08
C GLY A 52 -46.28 -62.39 -48.19
N ILE A 53 -47.40 -61.69 -48.35
CA ILE A 53 -47.43 -60.25 -48.63
C ILE A 53 -46.68 -59.46 -47.54
N ILE A 54 -46.90 -59.78 -46.26
CA ILE A 54 -46.33 -59.03 -45.14
C ILE A 54 -44.79 -59.16 -45.07
N PRO A 55 -44.20 -60.38 -45.10
CA PRO A 55 -42.75 -60.54 -45.23
C PRO A 55 -42.16 -59.82 -46.46
N SER A 56 -42.88 -59.83 -47.59
CA SER A 56 -42.42 -59.19 -48.84
C SER A 56 -42.43 -57.67 -48.80
N LYS A 57 -43.27 -57.08 -47.94
CA LYS A 57 -43.48 -55.62 -47.79
C LYS A 57 -42.89 -55.05 -46.50
N ARG A 58 -42.04 -55.81 -45.80
CA ARG A 58 -41.46 -55.40 -44.51
C ARG A 58 -40.74 -54.05 -44.55
N HIS A 59 -39.97 -53.80 -45.61
CA HIS A 59 -39.19 -52.57 -45.73
C HIS A 59 -40.08 -51.35 -45.94
N GLU A 60 -41.16 -51.51 -46.72
CA GLU A 60 -42.17 -50.46 -46.91
C GLU A 60 -42.92 -50.16 -45.60
N LEU A 61 -43.19 -51.18 -44.77
CA LEU A 61 -43.74 -50.97 -43.44
C LEU A 61 -42.74 -50.27 -42.50
N ALA A 62 -41.48 -50.68 -42.54
CA ALA A 62 -40.40 -50.07 -41.77
C ALA A 62 -40.23 -48.58 -42.11
N GLU A 63 -40.23 -48.25 -43.40
CA GLU A 63 -40.15 -46.88 -43.90
C GLU A 63 -41.34 -46.05 -43.42
N ASN A 64 -42.58 -46.55 -43.58
CA ASN A 64 -43.77 -45.82 -43.12
C ASN A 64 -43.79 -45.59 -41.60
N ILE A 65 -43.29 -46.56 -40.80
CA ILE A 65 -43.14 -46.40 -39.35
C ILE A 65 -42.04 -45.38 -39.03
N GLY A 66 -40.91 -45.45 -39.74
CA GLY A 66 -39.82 -44.48 -39.65
C GLY A 66 -40.29 -43.05 -39.92
N ASP A 67 -41.08 -42.86 -40.96
CA ASP A 67 -41.66 -41.55 -41.35
C ASP A 67 -42.60 -41.05 -40.26
N MET A 68 -43.47 -41.91 -39.73
CA MET A 68 -44.38 -41.55 -38.65
C MET A 68 -43.59 -41.12 -37.40
N VAL A 69 -42.59 -41.89 -36.97
CA VAL A 69 -41.86 -41.61 -35.74
C VAL A 69 -40.91 -40.42 -35.90
N GLY A 70 -40.13 -40.41 -36.97
CA GLY A 70 -39.08 -39.42 -37.22
C GLY A 70 -39.58 -38.05 -37.67
N GLU A 71 -40.71 -37.98 -38.39
CA GLU A 71 -41.22 -36.71 -38.91
C GLU A 71 -42.44 -36.18 -38.12
N LYS A 72 -43.21 -37.05 -37.44
CA LYS A 72 -44.48 -36.64 -36.81
C LYS A 72 -44.54 -36.81 -35.29
N LEU A 73 -43.81 -37.74 -34.69
CA LEU A 73 -43.90 -38.02 -33.24
C LEU A 73 -42.73 -37.47 -32.44
N LEU A 74 -41.53 -37.42 -33.02
CA LEU A 74 -40.32 -36.95 -32.35
C LEU A 74 -39.69 -35.80 -33.13
N THR A 75 -40.41 -34.69 -33.23
CA THR A 75 -39.91 -33.53 -33.95
C THR A 75 -38.91 -32.73 -33.11
N ALA A 76 -38.04 -31.98 -33.78
CA ALA A 76 -37.11 -31.05 -33.14
C ALA A 76 -37.84 -30.02 -32.24
N THR A 77 -39.06 -29.63 -32.61
CA THR A 77 -39.91 -28.71 -31.85
C THR A 77 -40.46 -29.35 -30.58
N ASP A 78 -40.87 -30.62 -30.63
CA ASP A 78 -41.36 -31.35 -29.45
C ASP A 78 -40.24 -31.52 -28.42
N ILE A 79 -39.02 -31.82 -28.88
CA ILE A 79 -37.85 -31.94 -28.01
C ILE A 79 -37.47 -30.59 -27.40
N GLY A 80 -37.48 -29.50 -28.17
CA GLY A 80 -37.24 -28.15 -27.64
C GLY A 80 -38.26 -27.75 -26.57
N THR A 81 -39.54 -28.11 -26.78
CA THR A 81 -40.61 -27.87 -25.82
C THR A 81 -40.42 -28.70 -24.55
N ALA A 82 -40.07 -29.98 -24.67
CA ALA A 82 -39.77 -30.86 -23.54
C ALA A 82 -38.56 -30.36 -22.72
N LEU A 83 -37.51 -29.87 -23.39
CA LEU A 83 -36.36 -29.26 -22.73
C LEU A 83 -36.73 -27.99 -21.98
N SER A 84 -37.72 -27.23 -22.46
CA SER A 84 -38.16 -25.98 -21.83
C SER A 84 -39.18 -26.21 -20.69
N ALA A 85 -39.62 -27.44 -20.49
CA ALA A 85 -40.61 -27.78 -19.47
C ALA A 85 -40.03 -27.69 -18.05
N GLU A 86 -40.83 -27.21 -17.10
CA GLU A 86 -40.45 -27.02 -15.70
C GLU A 86 -39.81 -28.27 -15.06
N PRO A 87 -40.31 -29.51 -15.25
CA PRO A 87 -39.69 -30.70 -14.66
C PRO A 87 -38.25 -30.96 -15.16
N PHE A 88 -37.97 -30.63 -16.43
CA PHE A 88 -36.63 -30.76 -16.98
C PHE A 88 -35.69 -29.67 -16.43
N GLN A 89 -36.19 -28.44 -16.29
CA GLN A 89 -35.43 -27.33 -15.73
C GLN A 89 -35.06 -27.57 -14.27
N ASP A 90 -35.99 -28.08 -13.46
CA ASP A 90 -35.74 -28.44 -12.07
C ASP A 90 -34.68 -29.54 -11.95
N HIS A 91 -34.77 -30.56 -12.80
CA HIS A 91 -33.77 -31.62 -12.84
C HIS A 91 -32.39 -31.11 -13.29
N LEU A 92 -32.35 -30.24 -14.30
CA LEU A 92 -31.13 -29.58 -14.75
C LEU A 92 -30.51 -28.74 -13.63
N TYR A 93 -31.33 -28.03 -12.85
CA TYR A 93 -30.88 -27.27 -11.70
C TYR A 93 -30.22 -28.18 -10.66
N GLN A 94 -30.87 -29.28 -10.28
CA GLN A 94 -30.32 -30.23 -9.31
C GLN A 94 -28.98 -30.81 -9.76
N ILE A 95 -28.88 -31.23 -11.03
CA ILE A 95 -27.61 -31.75 -11.58
C ILE A 95 -26.51 -30.70 -11.50
N VAL A 96 -26.80 -29.46 -11.91
CA VAL A 96 -25.80 -28.39 -11.89
C VAL A 96 -25.42 -28.03 -10.45
N ASP A 97 -26.38 -27.94 -9.53
CA ASP A 97 -26.13 -27.61 -8.13
C ASP A 97 -25.26 -28.67 -7.45
N ASP A 98 -25.56 -29.96 -7.65
CA ASP A 98 -24.76 -31.06 -7.13
C ASP A 98 -23.32 -31.02 -7.68
N GLN A 99 -23.15 -30.78 -8.99
CA GLN A 99 -21.82 -30.69 -9.61
C GLN A 99 -21.03 -29.46 -9.10
N VAL A 100 -21.70 -28.32 -8.94
CA VAL A 100 -21.10 -27.12 -8.36
C VAL A 100 -20.69 -27.40 -6.92
N GLN A 101 -21.58 -27.97 -6.11
CA GLN A 101 -21.32 -28.32 -4.72
C GLN A 101 -20.10 -29.25 -4.58
N ASP A 102 -20.03 -30.31 -5.39
CA ASP A 102 -18.91 -31.25 -5.42
C ASP A 102 -17.58 -30.57 -5.73
N ILE A 103 -17.55 -29.65 -6.70
CA ILE A 103 -16.33 -28.91 -7.05
C ILE A 103 -15.93 -27.96 -5.91
N LEU A 104 -16.90 -27.35 -5.23
CA LEU A 104 -16.65 -26.38 -4.16
C LEU A 104 -16.14 -27.01 -2.87
N VAL A 105 -16.51 -28.26 -2.59
CA VAL A 105 -16.07 -29.02 -1.42
C VAL A 105 -14.69 -29.65 -1.63
N ARG A 106 -14.28 -29.90 -2.88
CA ARG A 106 -12.97 -30.47 -3.20
C ARG A 106 -11.83 -29.54 -2.78
N ASP A 107 -10.78 -30.13 -2.23
CA ASP A 107 -9.52 -29.44 -1.98
C ASP A 107 -8.81 -29.21 -3.33
N LEU A 108 -8.91 -27.98 -3.84
CA LEU A 108 -8.27 -27.61 -5.08
C LEU A 108 -6.82 -27.20 -4.81
N GLY A 109 -5.91 -27.89 -5.48
CA GLY A 109 -4.48 -27.53 -5.50
C GLY A 109 -4.23 -26.14 -6.12
N PRO A 110 -2.96 -25.79 -6.37
CA PRO A 110 -2.62 -24.52 -7.01
C PRO A 110 -3.34 -24.36 -8.35
N ILE A 111 -3.66 -23.12 -8.75
CA ILE A 111 -4.39 -22.80 -10.01
C ILE A 111 -3.82 -23.56 -11.22
N GLN A 112 -2.50 -23.74 -11.27
CA GLN A 112 -1.78 -24.44 -12.34
C GLN A 112 -2.12 -25.94 -12.45
N THR A 113 -2.55 -26.55 -11.35
CA THR A 113 -2.91 -27.97 -11.25
C THR A 113 -4.37 -28.24 -11.61
N VAL A 114 -5.27 -27.29 -11.29
CA VAL A 114 -6.70 -27.34 -11.61
C VAL A 114 -6.95 -27.19 -13.11
N ILE A 115 -6.08 -26.45 -13.80
CA ILE A 115 -6.24 -26.18 -15.24
C ILE A 115 -5.84 -27.43 -16.07
N PRO A 116 -6.73 -27.91 -16.97
CA PRO A 116 -6.46 -29.05 -17.86
C PRO A 116 -5.18 -28.86 -18.69
N ARG A 117 -4.46 -29.95 -18.97
CA ARG A 117 -3.13 -29.92 -19.64
C ARG A 117 -3.12 -29.11 -20.94
N HIS A 118 -4.18 -29.20 -21.76
CA HIS A 118 -4.29 -28.48 -23.03
C HIS A 118 -4.48 -26.96 -22.86
N PHE A 119 -5.05 -26.51 -21.73
CA PHE A 119 -5.24 -25.08 -21.43
C PHE A 119 -4.10 -24.45 -20.63
N ARG A 120 -3.12 -25.23 -20.14
CA ARG A 120 -1.99 -24.69 -19.35
C ARG A 120 -1.17 -23.67 -20.11
N ALA A 121 -1.01 -23.84 -21.42
CA ALA A 121 -0.31 -22.87 -22.28
C ALA A 121 -1.04 -21.53 -22.31
N TYR A 122 -2.36 -21.55 -22.58
CA TYR A 122 -3.22 -20.37 -22.57
C TYR A 122 -3.26 -19.69 -21.20
N ALA A 123 -3.37 -20.46 -20.11
CA ALA A 123 -3.35 -19.92 -18.76
C ALA A 123 -2.01 -19.26 -18.42
N ARG A 124 -0.88 -19.85 -18.84
CA ARG A 124 0.44 -19.24 -18.66
C ARG A 124 0.56 -17.92 -19.42
N ILE A 125 0.02 -17.86 -20.63
CA ILE A 125 -0.04 -16.62 -21.42
C ILE A 125 -0.92 -15.59 -20.71
N GLY A 126 -2.12 -15.98 -20.26
CA GLY A 126 -3.03 -15.11 -19.51
C GLY A 126 -2.39 -14.55 -18.24
N LEU A 127 -1.69 -15.36 -17.46
CA LEU A 127 -0.95 -14.92 -16.27
C LEU A 127 0.17 -13.94 -16.61
N ARG A 128 0.89 -14.15 -17.71
CA ARG A 128 1.91 -13.20 -18.18
C ARG A 128 1.28 -11.87 -18.60
N THR A 129 0.17 -11.91 -19.34
CA THR A 129 -0.57 -10.73 -19.74
C THR A 129 -1.13 -9.97 -18.54
N LEU A 130 -1.68 -10.68 -17.54
CA LEU A 130 -2.15 -10.09 -16.29
C LEU A 130 -1.01 -9.40 -15.53
N LYS A 131 0.15 -10.06 -15.39
CA LYS A 131 1.34 -9.43 -14.78
C LYS A 131 1.73 -8.15 -15.51
N TYR A 132 1.75 -8.17 -16.84
CA TYR A 132 2.07 -6.99 -17.64
C TYR A 132 1.03 -5.88 -17.45
N GLN A 133 -0.26 -6.19 -17.52
CA GLN A 133 -1.34 -5.22 -17.32
C GLN A 133 -1.31 -4.61 -15.92
N LEU A 134 -1.03 -5.39 -14.88
CA LEU A 134 -0.90 -4.88 -13.51
C LEU A 134 0.30 -3.94 -13.38
N ARG A 135 1.47 -4.33 -13.89
CA ARG A 135 2.67 -3.47 -13.85
C ARG A 135 2.44 -2.16 -14.61
N SER A 136 1.96 -2.28 -15.86
CA SER A 136 1.66 -1.13 -16.70
C SER A 136 0.61 -0.23 -16.05
N GLY A 137 -0.48 -0.80 -15.54
CA GLY A 137 -1.56 -0.06 -14.90
C GLY A 137 -1.09 0.68 -13.64
N VAL A 138 -0.29 0.03 -12.79
CA VAL A 138 0.28 0.67 -11.59
C VAL A 138 1.23 1.81 -11.99
N ARG A 139 2.09 1.61 -13.00
CA ARG A 139 3.01 2.65 -13.48
C ARG A 139 2.26 3.85 -14.05
N THR A 140 1.31 3.61 -14.94
CA THR A 140 0.46 4.64 -15.53
C THR A 140 -0.34 5.39 -14.47
N TYR A 141 -0.84 4.70 -13.44
CA TYR A 141 -1.52 5.35 -12.32
C TYR A 141 -0.57 6.24 -11.51
N ILE A 142 0.62 5.77 -11.14
CA ILE A 142 1.61 6.56 -10.40
C ILE A 142 2.06 7.82 -11.18
N ASP A 143 2.15 7.70 -12.51
CA ASP A 143 2.51 8.80 -13.40
C ASP A 143 1.35 9.78 -13.63
N SER A 144 0.11 9.39 -13.32
CA SER A 144 -1.08 10.23 -13.50
C SER A 144 -1.15 11.40 -12.52
N ASP A 145 -1.85 12.46 -12.92
CA ASP A 145 -2.18 13.58 -12.05
C ASP A 145 -3.17 13.18 -10.94
N GLN A 146 -4.03 12.19 -11.20
CA GLN A 146 -4.97 11.65 -10.22
C GLN A 146 -4.26 11.05 -8.99
N PHE A 147 -3.13 10.39 -9.19
CA PHE A 147 -2.31 9.90 -8.09
C PHE A 147 -1.73 11.05 -7.25
N ARG A 148 -1.28 12.12 -7.90
CA ARG A 148 -0.78 13.32 -7.21
C ARG A 148 -1.88 14.01 -6.39
N GLU A 149 -3.10 14.11 -6.93
CA GLU A 149 -4.26 14.61 -6.17
C GLU A 149 -4.58 13.73 -4.97
N THR A 150 -4.50 12.40 -5.14
CA THR A 150 -4.72 11.44 -4.05
C THR A 150 -3.67 11.62 -2.95
N LEU A 151 -2.39 11.77 -3.31
CA LEU A 151 -1.32 12.06 -2.35
C LEU A 151 -1.56 13.38 -1.61
N ASN A 152 -1.99 14.43 -2.30
CA ASN A 152 -2.32 15.73 -1.68
C ASN A 152 -3.47 15.63 -0.67
N LYS A 153 -4.37 14.65 -0.80
CA LYS A 153 -5.47 14.41 0.17
C LYS A 153 -5.04 13.50 1.31
N VAL A 154 -4.35 12.40 1.00
CA VAL A 154 -4.00 11.35 1.97
C VAL A 154 -2.83 11.77 2.87
N ILE A 155 -1.82 12.46 2.35
CA ILE A 155 -0.64 12.87 3.15
C ILE A 155 -1.04 13.76 4.34
N PRO A 156 -1.87 14.80 4.18
CA PRO A 156 -2.35 15.59 5.31
C PRO A 156 -3.06 14.74 6.37
N GLU A 157 -3.98 13.87 5.98
CA GLU A 157 -4.72 13.01 6.92
C GLU A 157 -3.79 12.06 7.68
N GLN A 158 -2.78 11.50 7.00
CA GLN A 158 -1.80 10.63 7.64
C GLN A 158 -0.85 11.40 8.55
N LEU A 159 -0.44 12.62 8.17
CA LEU A 159 0.38 13.50 9.01
C LEU A 159 -0.38 13.95 10.26
N GLU A 160 -1.69 14.20 10.14
CA GLU A 160 -2.53 14.55 11.29
C GLU A 160 -2.68 13.35 12.24
N LYS A 161 -3.01 12.16 11.71
CA LYS A 161 -3.06 10.92 12.52
C LYS A 161 -1.71 10.61 13.17
N PHE A 162 -0.61 10.78 12.47
CA PHE A 162 0.72 10.57 13.03
C PHE A 162 1.08 11.67 14.04
N GLY A 163 0.62 12.90 13.79
CA GLY A 163 0.77 14.07 14.66
C GLY A 163 0.09 13.92 16.02
N THR A 164 -1.03 13.20 16.09
CA THR A 164 -1.71 12.91 17.36
C THR A 164 -0.98 11.93 18.26
N ARG A 165 -0.01 11.18 17.73
CA ARG A 165 0.80 10.26 18.54
C ARG A 165 1.78 11.05 19.39
N ARG A 166 2.06 10.51 20.58
CA ARG A 166 3.02 11.10 21.50
C ARG A 166 4.44 10.94 20.95
N LEU A 167 5.28 11.94 21.19
CA LEU A 167 6.67 11.92 20.72
C LEU A 167 7.44 10.73 21.31
N ASP A 168 7.17 10.32 22.55
CA ASP A 168 7.82 9.17 23.21
C ASP A 168 7.49 7.80 22.59
N GLU A 169 6.33 7.66 21.94
CA GLU A 169 5.94 6.44 21.20
C GLU A 169 6.69 6.31 19.87
N ILE A 170 7.03 7.45 19.25
CA ILE A 170 7.72 7.50 17.96
C ILE A 170 9.25 7.52 18.16
N LEU A 171 9.72 8.34 19.11
CA LEU A 171 11.12 8.59 19.39
C LEU A 171 11.36 8.37 20.90
N ARG A 172 11.82 7.16 21.23
CA ARG A 172 12.06 6.75 22.62
C ARG A 172 13.18 7.60 23.22
N ALA A 173 13.16 7.74 24.55
CA ALA A 173 14.17 8.50 25.27
C ALA A 173 15.61 8.01 25.02
N GLU A 174 15.79 6.72 24.71
CA GLU A 174 17.07 6.14 24.34
C GLU A 174 17.60 6.69 23.00
N ASP A 175 16.73 6.87 22.01
CA ASP A 175 17.07 7.42 20.70
C ASP A 175 17.33 8.94 20.78
N ARG A 176 16.67 9.64 21.72
CA ARG A 176 16.90 11.07 21.99
C ARG A 176 18.31 11.35 22.51
N LYS A 177 18.96 10.39 23.17
CA LYS A 177 20.36 10.54 23.60
C LYS A 177 21.30 10.79 22.43
N GLY A 178 21.06 10.15 21.28
CA GLY A 178 21.84 10.38 20.06
C GLY A 178 21.77 11.83 19.58
N PHE A 179 20.61 12.46 19.68
CA PHE A 179 20.45 13.89 19.37
C PHE A 179 21.25 14.77 20.34
N TYR A 180 21.21 14.50 21.64
CA TYR A 180 21.98 15.25 22.62
C TYR A 180 23.50 15.09 22.42
N CYS A 181 23.97 13.87 22.14
CA CYS A 181 25.37 13.63 21.80
C CYS A 181 25.78 14.35 20.50
N PHE A 182 24.88 14.45 19.53
CA PHE A 182 25.14 15.26 18.33
C PHE A 182 25.24 16.76 18.67
N THR A 183 24.38 17.29 19.54
CA THR A 183 24.48 18.69 19.98
C THR A 183 25.75 18.97 20.78
N GLU A 184 26.17 18.03 21.63
CA GLU A 184 27.44 18.06 22.35
C GLU A 184 28.63 18.09 21.37
N ALA A 185 28.64 17.19 20.39
CA ALA A 185 29.69 17.15 19.36
C ALA A 185 29.72 18.40 18.47
N CYS A 186 28.57 19.01 18.20
CA CYS A 186 28.48 20.30 17.50
C CYS A 186 29.05 21.44 18.35
N LEU A 187 28.71 21.51 19.63
CA LEU A 187 29.27 22.49 20.57
C LEU A 187 30.79 22.37 20.67
N GLU A 188 31.30 21.14 20.77
CA GLU A 188 32.74 20.86 20.82
C GLU A 188 33.45 21.33 19.54
N LYS A 189 32.93 20.94 18.37
CA LYS A 189 33.46 21.40 17.07
C LYS A 189 33.38 22.90 16.90
N MET A 190 32.30 23.52 17.41
CA MET A 190 32.14 24.96 17.33
C MET A 190 33.19 25.66 18.18
N ALA A 191 33.38 25.21 19.42
CA ALA A 191 34.34 25.76 20.38
C ALA A 191 35.80 25.56 19.95
N ALA A 192 36.13 24.42 19.34
CA ALA A 192 37.48 24.08 18.89
C ALA A 192 37.89 24.72 17.55
N SER A 193 36.95 25.27 16.77
CA SER A 193 37.25 25.81 15.44
C SER A 193 37.84 27.22 15.49
N PRO A 194 39.07 27.44 14.97
CA PRO A 194 39.70 28.77 14.96
C PRO A 194 38.95 29.79 14.08
N ASP A 195 38.17 29.33 13.09
CA ASP A 195 37.34 30.19 12.26
C ASP A 195 36.15 30.76 13.04
N ASN A 196 35.60 30.00 14.00
CA ASN A 196 34.52 30.48 14.85
C ASN A 196 35.02 31.53 15.85
N THR A 197 36.27 31.41 16.33
CA THR A 197 36.91 32.45 17.15
C THR A 197 37.03 33.76 16.38
N LYS A 198 37.43 33.71 15.09
CA LYS A 198 37.47 34.90 14.22
C LYS A 198 36.07 35.48 14.00
N LEU A 199 35.07 34.62 13.76
CA LEU A 199 33.68 35.06 13.57
C LEU A 199 33.14 35.75 14.82
N LEU A 200 33.41 35.19 16.00
CA LEU A 200 33.02 35.76 17.28
C LEU A 200 33.75 37.09 17.53
N ALA A 201 35.06 37.17 17.28
CA ALA A 201 35.84 38.39 17.40
C ALA A 201 35.27 39.53 16.53
N ARG A 202 34.92 39.21 15.27
CA ARG A 202 34.27 40.15 14.37
C ARG A 202 32.90 40.60 14.89
N ARG A 203 32.08 39.68 15.40
CA ARG A 203 30.78 40.02 16.01
C ARG A 203 30.91 40.90 17.24
N ILE A 204 31.91 40.65 18.08
CA ILE A 204 32.23 41.49 19.25
C ILE A 204 32.65 42.88 18.78
N GLN A 205 33.52 42.98 17.77
CA GLN A 205 33.96 44.24 17.20
C GLN A 205 32.80 45.04 16.62
N GLU A 206 31.95 44.42 15.79
CA GLU A 206 30.75 45.05 15.22
C GLU A 206 29.82 45.57 16.33
N GLY A 207 29.58 44.75 17.37
CA GLY A 207 28.77 45.14 18.53
C GLY A 207 29.37 46.28 19.35
N LEU A 208 30.68 46.29 19.58
CA LEU A 208 31.37 47.39 20.26
C LEU A 208 31.32 48.69 19.45
N THR A 209 31.42 48.59 18.12
CA THR A 209 31.34 49.75 17.23
C THR A 209 29.92 50.34 17.24
N GLU A 210 28.89 49.49 17.19
CA GLU A 210 27.48 49.89 17.29
C GLU A 210 27.14 50.49 18.67
N ALA A 211 27.68 49.90 19.74
CA ALA A 211 27.57 50.41 21.10
C ALA A 211 28.22 51.80 21.26
N ALA A 212 29.38 52.00 20.64
CA ALA A 212 30.08 53.27 20.65
C ALA A 212 29.30 54.36 19.90
N VAL A 213 28.74 54.04 18.73
CA VAL A 213 27.90 54.97 17.96
C VAL A 213 26.60 55.33 18.71
N SER A 214 26.03 54.38 19.45
CA SER A 214 24.83 54.61 20.28
C SER A 214 25.11 55.30 21.63
N GLY A 215 26.37 55.60 21.94
CA GLY A 215 26.76 56.34 23.15
C GLY A 215 26.70 55.53 24.45
N LYS A 216 26.62 54.21 24.37
CA LYS A 216 26.55 53.33 25.55
C LYS A 216 27.89 53.30 26.30
N ALA A 217 27.82 53.17 27.62
CA ALA A 217 28.97 52.99 28.50
C ALA A 217 29.24 51.50 28.75
N VAL A 218 30.38 51.18 29.36
CA VAL A 218 30.73 49.78 29.67
C VAL A 218 29.79 49.19 30.72
N GLU A 219 29.31 50.02 31.65
CA GLU A 219 28.33 49.63 32.67
C GLU A 219 26.98 49.18 32.09
N ASP A 220 26.57 49.68 30.92
CA ASP A 220 25.30 49.30 30.28
C ASP A 220 25.27 47.82 29.80
N PHE A 221 26.43 47.19 29.72
CA PHE A 221 26.59 45.79 29.29
C PHE A 221 26.79 44.83 30.46
N LEU A 222 26.91 45.34 31.69
CA LEU A 222 27.22 44.57 32.88
C LEU A 222 26.03 44.60 33.85
N PRO A 223 25.61 43.47 34.41
CA PRO A 223 24.64 43.47 35.52
C PRO A 223 25.17 44.28 36.70
N GLU A 224 24.28 44.95 37.45
CA GLU A 224 24.67 45.75 38.62
C GLU A 224 25.47 44.94 39.64
N GLU A 225 25.17 43.65 39.82
CA GLU A 225 25.91 42.80 40.75
C GLU A 225 27.37 42.62 40.33
N LEU A 226 27.64 42.61 39.03
CA LEU A 226 28.97 42.40 38.48
C LEU A 226 29.81 43.68 38.56
N VAL A 227 29.20 44.84 38.37
CA VAL A 227 29.83 46.14 38.62
C VAL A 227 30.23 46.27 40.09
N GLN A 228 29.33 45.91 41.01
CA GLN A 228 29.62 45.91 42.45
C GLN A 228 30.75 44.94 42.80
N LEU A 229 30.76 43.74 42.20
CA LEU A 229 31.82 42.76 42.42
C LEU A 229 33.19 43.28 41.94
N ILE A 230 33.25 43.95 40.78
CA ILE A 230 34.51 44.53 40.25
C ILE A 230 35.02 45.60 41.21
N CYS A 231 34.18 46.55 41.61
CA CYS A 231 34.56 47.59 42.57
C CYS A 231 35.04 46.99 43.90
N ALA A 232 34.29 46.04 44.47
CA ALA A 232 34.67 45.37 45.72
C ALA A 232 35.98 44.58 45.59
N THR A 233 36.24 43.95 44.43
CA THR A 233 37.49 43.23 44.18
C THR A 233 38.68 44.20 44.12
N ILE A 234 38.50 45.37 43.51
CA ILE A 234 39.54 46.41 43.46
C ILE A 234 39.81 46.99 44.85
N GLU A 235 38.77 47.21 45.66
CA GLU A 235 38.93 47.62 47.06
C GLU A 235 39.72 46.58 47.87
N GLN A 236 39.44 45.29 47.67
CA GLN A 236 40.17 44.20 48.33
C GLN A 236 41.62 44.06 47.85
N GLN A 237 41.92 44.39 46.60
CA GLN A 237 43.28 44.30 46.03
C GLN A 237 44.11 45.57 46.25
N ALA A 238 43.50 46.70 46.57
CA ALA A 238 44.20 47.97 46.79
C ALA A 238 45.34 47.90 47.82
N PRO A 239 45.24 47.20 48.96
CA PRO A 239 46.36 47.05 49.89
C PRO A 239 47.57 46.34 49.26
N GLN A 240 47.34 45.36 48.38
CA GLN A 240 48.43 44.65 47.69
C GLN A 240 49.07 45.53 46.61
N LEU A 241 48.27 46.33 45.90
CA LEU A 241 48.77 47.29 44.92
C LEU A 241 49.63 48.36 45.60
N LEU A 242 49.19 48.88 46.74
CA LEU A 242 49.94 49.90 47.51
C LEU A 242 51.26 49.37 48.06
N ARG A 243 51.29 48.11 48.51
CA ARG A 243 52.54 47.44 48.88
C ARG A 243 53.50 47.34 47.71
N ARG A 244 53.03 46.89 46.54
CA ARG A 244 53.85 46.86 45.32
C ARG A 244 54.34 48.25 44.92
N THR A 245 53.52 49.29 45.05
CA THR A 245 53.99 50.65 44.76
C THR A 245 55.00 51.15 45.77
N ALA A 246 54.90 50.76 47.05
CA ALA A 246 55.91 51.04 48.06
C ALA A 246 57.24 50.34 47.71
N ASP A 247 57.19 49.09 47.26
CA ASP A 247 58.37 48.35 46.79
C ASP A 247 58.98 48.97 45.52
N MET A 248 58.15 49.51 44.61
CA MET A 248 58.65 50.22 43.41
C MET A 248 59.25 51.58 43.74
N LEU A 249 58.77 52.26 44.78
CA LEU A 249 59.36 53.51 45.28
C LEU A 249 60.77 53.29 45.86
N ALA A 250 61.04 52.10 46.36
CA ALA A 250 62.37 51.64 46.77
C ALA A 250 63.32 51.41 45.57
N GLU A 251 62.85 51.36 44.32
CA GLU A 251 63.72 51.13 43.18
C GLU A 251 64.52 52.40 42.81
N PRO A 252 65.86 52.32 42.57
CA PRO A 252 66.68 53.49 42.23
C PRO A 252 66.16 54.29 41.02
N SER A 253 65.63 53.59 40.02
CA SER A 253 65.08 54.16 38.78
C SER A 253 63.84 55.04 39.04
N MET A 254 63.00 54.65 40.01
CA MET A 254 61.81 55.41 40.39
C MET A 254 62.15 56.61 41.26
N ARG A 255 63.14 56.46 42.16
CA ARG A 255 63.67 57.59 42.96
C ARG A 255 64.24 58.69 42.07
N ASP A 256 64.98 58.32 41.03
CA ASP A 256 65.49 59.27 40.04
C ASP A 256 64.36 60.08 39.37
N ARG A 257 63.28 59.39 38.98
CA ARG A 257 62.09 60.04 38.41
C ARG A 257 61.39 60.96 39.39
N LEU A 258 61.31 60.57 40.67
CA LEU A 258 60.74 61.41 41.71
C LEU A 258 61.58 62.65 41.98
N VAL A 259 62.91 62.52 42.01
CA VAL A 259 63.82 63.68 42.16
C VAL A 259 63.58 64.67 41.02
N ILE A 260 63.50 64.18 39.78
CA ILE A 260 63.20 65.02 38.60
C ILE A 260 61.82 65.67 38.72
N ALA A 261 60.79 64.91 39.12
CA ALA A 261 59.43 65.44 39.27
C ALA A 261 59.30 66.48 40.38
N ILE A 262 59.96 66.25 41.54
CA ILE A 262 59.98 67.20 42.65
C ILE A 262 60.74 68.46 42.24
N LYS A 263 61.90 68.32 41.58
CA LYS A 263 62.66 69.46 41.05
C LYS A 263 61.84 70.27 40.06
N GLY A 264 61.22 69.62 39.08
CA GLY A 264 60.33 70.27 38.12
C GLY A 264 59.15 70.98 38.79
N GLY A 265 58.54 70.36 39.80
CA GLY A 265 57.45 71.00 40.57
C GLY A 265 57.91 72.22 41.38
N VAL A 266 59.13 72.19 41.94
CA VAL A 266 59.71 73.36 42.61
C VAL A 266 60.07 74.45 41.60
N GLU A 267 60.61 74.09 40.43
CA GLU A 267 60.91 75.02 39.34
C GLU A 267 59.63 75.70 38.83
N ASP A 268 58.58 74.93 38.53
CA ASP A 268 57.26 75.43 38.10
C ASP A 268 56.64 76.33 39.17
N PHE A 269 56.75 75.95 40.45
CA PHE A 269 56.29 76.79 41.55
C PHE A 269 57.06 78.11 41.64
N LEU A 270 58.39 78.07 41.55
CA LEU A 270 59.21 79.26 41.56
C LEU A 270 58.89 80.16 40.37
N ASP A 271 58.64 79.60 39.19
CA ASP A 271 58.23 80.35 38.00
C ASP A 271 56.82 80.94 38.13
N SER A 272 55.91 80.25 38.84
CA SER A 272 54.57 80.75 39.13
C SER A 272 54.54 81.99 40.04
N LEU A 273 55.63 82.27 40.78
CA LEU A 273 55.74 83.43 41.69
C LEU A 273 56.05 84.76 40.97
N GLY A 274 56.19 84.75 39.63
CA GLY A 274 56.29 85.95 38.81
C GLY A 274 57.48 86.86 39.19
N PRO A 275 57.30 88.16 39.52
CA PRO A 275 58.42 89.07 39.82
C PRO A 275 59.25 88.67 41.04
N MET A 276 58.68 87.90 41.97
CA MET A 276 59.34 87.42 43.18
C MET A 276 60.16 86.14 42.93
N ALA A 277 60.00 85.50 41.76
CA ALA A 277 60.74 84.31 41.37
C ALA A 277 62.25 84.54 41.38
N ALA A 278 62.71 85.68 40.85
CA ALA A 278 64.13 86.02 40.79
C ALA A 278 64.75 86.21 42.18
N MET A 279 63.97 86.70 43.15
CA MET A 279 64.41 86.80 44.55
C MET A 279 64.46 85.41 45.18
N ALA A 280 63.41 84.60 45.03
CA ALA A 280 63.32 83.26 45.61
C ALA A 280 64.36 82.28 45.05
N LYS A 281 64.63 82.33 43.74
CA LYS A 281 65.69 81.53 43.08
C LYS A 281 67.10 81.88 43.58
N GLY A 282 67.31 83.10 44.09
CA GLY A 282 68.59 83.50 44.72
C GLY A 282 68.80 82.90 46.11
N PHE A 283 67.74 82.46 46.79
CA PHE A 283 67.81 81.84 48.12
C PHE A 283 67.77 80.30 48.08
N ILE A 284 67.50 79.69 46.92
CA ILE A 284 67.34 78.24 46.75
C ILE A 284 68.38 77.75 45.75
N ASP A 285 69.31 76.93 46.22
CA ASP A 285 70.36 76.33 45.40
C ASP A 285 69.82 75.11 44.64
N LEU A 286 69.23 75.35 43.47
CA LEU A 286 68.66 74.32 42.59
C LEU A 286 69.69 73.33 42.05
N ASP A 287 70.98 73.70 42.01
CA ASP A 287 72.06 72.86 41.47
C ASP A 287 72.44 71.72 42.44
N ASN A 288 72.29 71.91 43.75
CA ASN A 288 72.55 70.90 44.78
C ASN A 288 71.28 70.22 45.33
N MET A 289 70.10 70.59 44.85
CA MET A 289 68.83 70.02 45.30
C MET A 289 68.66 68.55 44.91
N ASP A 290 69.17 68.12 43.76
CA ASP A 290 69.04 66.73 43.30
C ASP A 290 69.67 65.74 44.29
N GLY A 291 70.88 66.07 44.78
CA GLY A 291 71.57 65.27 45.79
C GLY A 291 70.88 65.32 47.15
N THR A 292 70.37 66.49 47.55
CA THR A 292 69.71 66.67 48.85
C THR A 292 68.37 65.94 48.92
N ILE A 293 67.56 66.01 47.85
CA ILE A 293 66.28 65.30 47.74
C ILE A 293 66.53 63.79 47.68
N ARG A 294 67.54 63.34 46.92
CA ARG A 294 67.91 61.92 46.85
C ARG A 294 68.29 61.35 48.22
N ILE A 295 69.18 62.03 48.95
CA ILE A 295 69.60 61.63 50.30
C ILE A 295 68.41 61.65 51.28
N TRP A 296 67.49 62.61 51.14
CA TRP A 296 66.28 62.67 51.95
C TRP A 296 65.32 61.50 51.65
N LEU A 297 65.10 61.17 50.37
CA LEU A 297 64.28 60.03 49.95
C LEU A 297 64.89 58.70 50.38
N GLU A 298 66.21 58.53 50.27
CA GLU A 298 66.93 57.35 50.77
C GLU A 298 66.79 57.20 52.29
N LYS A 299 66.85 58.31 53.04
CA LYS A 299 66.73 58.28 54.50
C LYS A 299 65.29 58.10 54.98
N LYS A 300 64.29 58.40 54.16
CA LYS A 300 62.86 58.36 54.46
C LYS A 300 62.11 57.26 53.69
N GLU A 301 62.83 56.35 53.06
CA GLU A 301 62.28 55.24 52.27
C GLU A 301 61.33 54.37 53.10
N ASP A 302 61.81 53.91 54.26
CA ASP A 302 61.01 53.10 55.20
C ASP A 302 59.80 53.88 55.73
N ASP A 303 59.98 55.15 56.08
CA ASP A 303 58.90 56.02 56.58
C ASP A 303 57.80 56.26 55.53
N LEU A 304 58.18 56.38 54.25
CA LEU A 304 57.24 56.56 53.13
C LEU A 304 56.51 55.25 52.80
N ALA A 305 57.21 54.13 52.85
CA ALA A 305 56.60 52.80 52.70
C ALA A 305 55.61 52.52 53.84
N ASP A 306 55.99 52.84 55.08
CA ASP A 306 55.13 52.71 56.27
C ASP A 306 53.92 53.64 56.19
N TRP A 307 54.09 54.88 55.69
CA TRP A 307 52.99 55.82 55.47
C TRP A 307 51.97 55.29 54.44
N LEU A 308 52.42 54.73 53.31
CA LEU A 308 51.55 54.09 52.31
C LEU A 308 50.86 52.83 52.84
N GLN A 309 51.42 52.21 53.88
CA GLN A 309 50.85 51.05 54.55
C GLN A 309 49.90 51.39 55.70
N GLN A 310 49.72 52.67 56.04
CA GLN A 310 48.76 53.06 57.07
C GLN A 310 47.32 52.70 56.65
N PRO A 311 46.50 52.14 57.58
CA PRO A 311 45.13 51.70 57.27
C PRO A 311 44.28 52.80 56.63
N ASP A 312 44.40 54.04 57.13
CA ASP A 312 43.64 55.19 56.64
C ASP A 312 44.01 55.56 55.19
N ILE A 313 45.28 55.43 54.82
CA ILE A 313 45.78 55.71 53.46
C ILE A 313 45.35 54.58 52.52
N GLN A 314 45.42 53.33 52.96
CA GLN A 314 44.96 52.18 52.18
C GLN A 314 43.46 52.24 51.91
N GLU A 315 42.64 52.60 52.90
CA GLU A 315 41.20 52.72 52.74
C GLU A 315 40.84 53.89 51.78
N ARG A 316 41.50 55.03 51.92
CA ARG A 316 41.31 56.17 51.00
C ARG A 316 41.71 55.84 49.57
N ALA A 317 42.84 55.18 49.38
CA ALA A 317 43.30 54.76 48.07
C ALA A 317 42.41 53.67 47.46
N ALA A 318 41.93 52.72 48.27
CA ALA A 318 40.97 51.70 47.85
C ALA A 318 39.67 52.33 47.33
N ARG A 319 39.09 53.27 48.10
CA ARG A 319 37.88 54.01 47.69
C ARG A 319 38.13 54.86 46.44
N ALA A 320 39.26 55.57 46.38
CA ALA A 320 39.62 56.36 45.20
C ALA A 320 39.75 55.49 43.93
N LEU A 321 40.38 54.32 44.04
CA LEU A 321 40.48 53.35 42.95
C LEU A 321 39.12 52.78 42.54
N ALA A 322 38.26 52.47 43.52
CA ALA A 322 36.90 51.99 43.26
C ALA A 322 36.04 53.04 42.57
N ASP A 323 36.08 54.28 43.04
CA ASP A 323 35.37 55.42 42.44
C ASP A 323 35.88 55.72 41.03
N GLN A 324 37.21 55.64 40.83
CA GLN A 324 37.81 55.82 39.51
C GLN A 324 37.46 54.67 38.56
N THR A 325 37.34 53.44 39.07
CA THR A 325 36.84 52.30 38.31
C THR A 325 35.39 52.51 37.91
N LYS A 326 34.53 52.97 38.82
CA LYS A 326 33.13 53.25 38.52
C LYS A 326 33.01 54.35 37.46
N THR A 327 33.80 55.41 37.59
CA THR A 327 33.87 56.51 36.61
C THR A 327 34.35 56.00 35.24
N PHE A 328 35.33 55.10 35.23
CA PHE A 328 35.81 54.46 34.00
C PHE A 328 34.72 53.60 33.35
N LEU A 329 33.99 52.80 34.12
CA LEU A 329 32.88 51.97 33.63
C LEU A 329 31.72 52.79 33.07
N ALA A 330 31.46 53.97 33.65
CA ALA A 330 30.47 54.94 33.18
C ALA A 330 30.94 55.78 31.97
N THR A 331 32.21 55.65 31.56
CA THR A 331 32.72 56.42 30.41
C THR A 331 32.16 55.84 29.10
N PRO A 332 31.60 56.66 28.19
CA PRO A 332 31.08 56.18 26.91
C PRO A 332 32.15 55.44 26.10
N LEU A 333 31.77 54.31 25.50
CA LEU A 333 32.67 53.49 24.69
C LEU A 333 33.30 54.28 23.53
N ALA A 334 32.60 55.26 22.97
CA ALA A 334 33.13 56.17 21.96
C ALA A 334 34.41 56.87 22.43
N ASN A 335 34.45 57.39 23.65
CA ASN A 335 35.59 58.14 24.19
C ASN A 335 36.81 57.23 24.46
N LEU A 336 36.54 55.98 24.85
CA LEU A 336 37.56 54.97 25.09
C LEU A 336 38.17 54.47 23.77
N LEU A 337 37.38 54.37 22.70
CA LEU A 337 37.82 53.85 21.40
C LEU A 337 38.51 54.91 20.51
N ILE A 338 38.27 56.21 20.70
CA ILE A 338 38.88 57.30 19.91
C ILE A 338 40.42 57.26 19.91
N HIS A 339 41.04 56.84 21.02
CA HIS A 339 42.50 56.86 21.20
C HIS A 339 43.18 55.52 20.92
N VAL A 340 42.42 54.50 20.50
CA VAL A 340 42.94 53.15 20.27
C VAL A 340 42.99 52.87 18.78
N GLU A 341 44.19 52.60 18.26
CA GLU A 341 44.38 52.18 16.86
C GLU A 341 43.53 50.95 16.52
N GLN A 342 42.98 50.92 15.31
CA GLN A 342 42.04 49.89 14.86
C GLN A 342 42.64 48.47 14.97
N GLU A 343 43.94 48.31 14.69
CA GLU A 343 44.66 47.04 14.87
C GLU A 343 44.67 46.55 16.32
N LYS A 344 44.79 47.47 17.30
CA LYS A 344 44.76 47.12 18.73
C LYS A 344 43.36 46.76 19.19
N GLN A 345 42.33 47.42 18.66
CA GLN A 345 40.93 47.06 18.94
C GLN A 345 40.61 45.65 18.44
N GLU A 346 41.04 45.32 17.22
CA GLU A 346 40.90 43.99 16.64
C GLU A 346 41.63 42.93 17.45
N ALA A 347 42.86 43.21 17.89
CA ALA A 347 43.63 42.32 18.74
C ALA A 347 42.94 42.05 20.10
N VAL A 348 42.38 43.09 20.74
CA VAL A 348 41.63 42.93 22.00
C VAL A 348 40.34 42.13 21.78
N CYS A 349 39.58 42.40 20.72
CA CYS A 349 38.38 41.64 20.40
C CYS A 349 38.70 40.18 20.11
N TYR A 350 39.82 39.90 19.45
CA TYR A 350 40.29 38.55 19.18
C TYR A 350 40.70 37.83 20.48
N GLN A 351 41.45 38.49 21.37
CA GLN A 351 41.81 37.92 22.68
C GLN A 351 40.59 37.65 23.56
N LEU A 352 39.58 38.53 23.54
CA LEU A 352 38.32 38.30 24.24
C LEU A 352 37.56 37.11 23.64
N ALA A 353 37.46 37.03 22.32
CA ALA A 353 36.85 35.90 21.64
C ALA A 353 37.59 34.59 21.96
N GLU A 354 38.93 34.59 21.95
CA GLU A 354 39.75 33.43 22.32
C GLU A 354 39.49 32.99 23.76
N LYS A 355 39.38 33.95 24.70
CA LYS A 355 39.08 33.66 26.10
C LYS A 355 37.67 33.08 26.28
N ILE A 356 36.67 33.63 25.58
CA ILE A 356 35.29 33.13 25.60
C ILE A 356 35.23 31.74 24.97
N MET A 357 35.88 31.52 23.83
CA MET A 357 35.94 30.23 23.17
C MET A 357 36.71 29.20 24.00
N GLY A 358 37.76 29.61 24.71
CA GLY A 358 38.48 28.77 25.68
C GLY A 358 37.60 28.38 26.88
N MET A 359 36.78 29.31 27.40
CA MET A 359 35.79 28.99 28.43
C MET A 359 34.71 28.02 27.91
N LEU A 360 34.20 28.24 26.68
CA LEU A 360 33.26 27.34 25.99
C LEU A 360 33.88 25.98 25.63
N SER A 361 35.20 25.90 25.52
CA SER A 361 35.94 24.66 25.29
C SER A 361 36.20 23.88 26.58
N SER A 362 35.93 24.49 27.74
CA SER A 362 36.08 23.78 29.01
C SER A 362 35.01 22.71 29.16
N GLU A 363 35.43 21.50 29.54
CA GLU A 363 34.56 20.33 29.70
C GLU A 363 33.37 20.62 30.64
N LYS A 364 33.63 21.37 31.72
CA LYS A 364 32.60 21.79 32.67
C LYS A 364 31.54 22.70 32.04
N MET A 365 31.94 23.66 31.19
CA MET A 365 31.01 24.59 30.54
C MET A 365 30.20 23.89 29.44
N GLN A 366 30.85 23.02 28.65
CA GLN A 366 30.16 22.22 27.64
C GLN A 366 29.11 21.31 28.25
N MET A 367 29.43 20.65 29.38
CA MET A 367 28.49 19.82 30.12
C MET A 367 27.32 20.66 30.65
N MET A 368 27.59 21.83 31.24
CA MET A 368 26.54 22.71 31.74
C MET A 368 25.61 23.22 30.62
N ILE A 369 26.15 23.64 29.48
CA ILE A 369 25.34 24.07 28.33
C ILE A 369 24.52 22.92 27.76
N SER A 370 25.14 21.75 27.63
CA SER A 370 24.47 20.57 27.07
C SER A 370 23.35 20.08 28.00
N ASP A 371 23.56 20.09 29.32
CA ASP A 371 22.52 19.78 30.30
C ASP A 371 21.41 20.83 30.32
N ALA A 372 21.73 22.12 30.18
CA ALA A 372 20.73 23.16 30.08
C ALA A 372 19.86 22.98 28.81
N ILE A 373 20.48 22.71 27.66
CA ILE A 373 19.77 22.44 26.41
C ILE A 373 18.91 21.18 26.54
N ARG A 374 19.47 20.10 27.09
CA ARG A 374 18.80 18.82 27.32
C ARG A 374 17.56 18.99 28.20
N ASN A 375 17.72 19.63 29.36
CA ASN A 375 16.64 19.83 30.32
C ASN A 375 15.56 20.77 29.78
N GLN A 376 15.96 21.87 29.11
CA GLN A 376 15.01 22.80 28.51
C GLN A 376 14.23 22.14 27.37
N PHE A 377 14.91 21.37 26.52
CA PHE A 377 14.26 20.64 25.43
C PHE A 377 13.30 19.57 25.97
N GLU A 378 13.72 18.74 26.93
CA GLU A 378 12.86 17.74 27.57
C GLU A 378 11.67 18.36 28.30
N ALA A 379 11.84 19.53 28.94
CA ALA A 379 10.75 20.26 29.57
C ALA A 379 9.73 20.80 28.55
N VAL A 380 10.21 21.34 27.42
CA VAL A 380 9.35 21.85 26.34
C VAL A 380 8.53 20.74 25.70
N ILE A 381 9.06 19.52 25.59
CA ILE A 381 8.35 18.36 25.03
C ILE A 381 7.60 17.53 26.08
N ASP A 382 7.52 18.00 27.34
CA ASP A 382 6.95 17.27 28.49
C ASP A 382 7.45 15.81 28.56
N HIS A 383 8.77 15.64 28.48
CA HIS A 383 9.45 14.33 28.43
C HIS A 383 8.99 13.40 27.29
N GLY A 384 8.41 13.97 26.22
CA GLY A 384 7.89 13.28 25.05
C GLY A 384 6.40 12.95 25.13
N ARG A 385 5.68 13.44 26.15
CA ARG A 385 4.23 13.24 26.30
C ARG A 385 3.42 14.14 25.39
N LEU A 386 4.00 15.23 24.90
CA LEU A 386 3.36 16.10 23.93
C LEU A 386 3.15 15.37 22.59
N PRO A 387 1.98 15.53 21.95
CA PRO A 387 1.76 15.08 20.59
C PRO A 387 2.78 15.69 19.64
N LEU A 388 3.16 14.92 18.61
CA LEU A 388 4.11 15.39 17.60
C LEU A 388 3.61 16.65 16.87
N ALA A 389 2.30 16.78 16.67
CA ALA A 389 1.68 17.96 16.07
C ALA A 389 1.94 19.23 16.88
N ASP A 390 1.82 19.14 18.21
CA ASP A 390 2.04 20.28 19.10
C ASP A 390 3.53 20.62 19.20
N CYS A 391 4.40 19.60 19.23
CA CYS A 391 5.85 19.78 19.13
C CYS A 391 6.25 20.48 17.82
N ALA A 392 5.63 20.10 16.71
CA ALA A 392 5.86 20.73 15.41
C ALA A 392 5.35 22.18 15.38
N ALA A 393 4.22 22.46 16.04
CA ALA A 393 3.67 23.82 16.14
C ALA A 393 4.54 24.77 16.99
N LEU A 394 5.28 24.24 17.98
CA LEU A 394 6.24 25.01 18.78
C LEU A 394 7.50 25.39 17.99
N LEU A 395 7.89 24.57 17.01
CA LEU A 395 9.14 24.75 16.24
C LEU A 395 8.92 25.41 14.86
N LEU A 396 7.76 25.21 14.24
CA LEU A 396 7.48 25.62 12.87
C LEU A 396 6.30 26.57 12.79
N SER A 397 6.43 27.65 12.01
CA SER A 397 5.29 28.50 11.68
C SER A 397 4.31 27.79 10.73
N LYS A 398 3.03 28.22 10.70
CA LYS A 398 2.01 27.64 9.79
C LYS A 398 2.47 27.61 8.32
N GLU A 399 3.16 28.66 7.87
CA GLU A 399 3.71 28.72 6.51
C GLU A 399 4.81 27.68 6.27
N GLN A 400 5.71 27.47 7.24
CA GLN A 400 6.77 26.47 7.14
C GLN A 400 6.21 25.05 7.12
N SER A 401 5.19 24.77 7.93
CA SER A 401 4.48 23.48 7.92
C SER A 401 3.85 23.18 6.56
N GLU A 402 3.14 24.14 5.97
CA GLU A 402 2.55 23.99 4.63
C GLU A 402 3.60 23.85 3.53
N ARG A 403 4.75 24.52 3.66
CA ARG A 403 5.88 24.36 2.73
C ARG A 403 6.49 22.97 2.86
N MET A 404 6.68 22.47 4.08
CA MET A 404 7.20 21.13 4.34
C MET A 404 6.25 20.06 3.81
N ARG A 405 4.94 20.22 4.01
CA ARG A 405 3.91 19.33 3.46
C ARG A 405 3.96 19.25 1.93
N ARG A 406 4.03 20.40 1.25
CA ARG A 406 4.19 20.44 -0.22
C ARG A 406 5.50 19.80 -0.67
N SER A 407 6.58 20.02 0.06
CA SER A 407 7.88 19.38 -0.23
C SER A 407 7.80 17.86 -0.08
N LEU A 408 7.13 17.35 0.96
CA LEU A 408 6.94 15.92 1.18
C LEU A 408 6.13 15.28 0.04
N VAL A 409 5.04 15.91 -0.40
CA VAL A 409 4.25 15.40 -1.54
C VAL A 409 5.11 15.34 -2.79
N ASN A 410 5.87 16.39 -3.09
CA ASN A 410 6.72 16.46 -4.27
C ASN A 410 7.84 15.41 -4.21
N GLU A 411 8.49 15.24 -3.07
CA GLU A 411 9.59 14.27 -2.93
C GLU A 411 9.06 12.84 -2.95
N LEU A 412 7.93 12.54 -2.29
CA LEU A 412 7.27 11.23 -2.40
C LEU A 412 6.84 10.93 -3.83
N THR A 413 6.30 11.90 -4.55
CA THR A 413 5.95 11.74 -5.97
C THR A 413 7.19 11.45 -6.80
N ARG A 414 8.30 12.17 -6.55
CA ARG A 414 9.57 11.98 -7.26
C ARG A 414 10.17 10.59 -6.98
N VAL A 415 10.18 10.17 -5.72
CA VAL A 415 10.69 8.85 -5.32
C VAL A 415 9.82 7.75 -5.90
N LEU A 416 8.49 7.85 -5.82
CA LEU A 416 7.59 6.83 -6.37
C LEU A 416 7.66 6.73 -7.90
N ARG A 417 7.96 7.83 -8.59
CA ARG A 417 8.19 7.87 -10.05
C ARG A 417 9.63 7.52 -10.45
N SER A 418 10.52 7.29 -9.49
CA SER A 418 11.89 6.89 -9.79
C SER A 418 11.94 5.50 -10.44
N GLU A 419 12.93 5.30 -11.31
CA GLU A 419 13.15 4.01 -11.97
C GLU A 419 13.36 2.87 -10.97
N GLN A 420 14.15 3.12 -9.93
CA GLN A 420 14.42 2.17 -8.85
C GLN A 420 13.15 1.71 -8.11
N THR A 421 12.24 2.65 -7.80
CA THR A 421 10.98 2.32 -7.13
C THR A 421 10.03 1.58 -8.06
N GLY A 422 10.03 1.92 -9.35
CA GLY A 422 9.32 1.18 -10.39
C GLY A 422 9.77 -0.30 -10.46
N GLU A 423 11.08 -0.57 -10.43
CA GLU A 423 11.59 -1.94 -10.41
C GLU A 423 11.19 -2.71 -9.14
N LEU A 424 11.20 -2.05 -7.98
CA LEU A 424 10.75 -2.66 -6.73
C LEU A 424 9.26 -2.99 -6.79
N LEU A 425 8.42 -2.09 -7.29
CA LEU A 425 7.00 -2.33 -7.50
C LEU A 425 6.76 -3.50 -8.46
N ASP A 426 7.50 -3.59 -9.57
CA ASP A 426 7.41 -4.70 -10.50
C ASP A 426 7.75 -6.04 -9.83
N LYS A 427 8.81 -6.08 -9.01
CA LYS A 427 9.17 -7.27 -8.22
C LYS A 427 8.08 -7.63 -7.21
N ILE A 428 7.49 -6.65 -6.52
CA ILE A 428 6.40 -6.86 -5.57
C ILE A 428 5.17 -7.44 -6.29
N ILE A 429 4.74 -6.83 -7.40
CA ILE A 429 3.60 -7.28 -8.19
C ILE A 429 3.81 -8.72 -8.66
N ASN A 430 5.00 -9.04 -9.19
CA ASN A 430 5.32 -10.41 -9.59
C ASN A 430 5.23 -11.38 -8.44
N THR A 431 5.86 -11.04 -7.32
CA THR A 431 5.88 -11.90 -6.13
C THR A 431 4.47 -12.12 -5.59
N MET A 432 3.61 -11.09 -5.59
CA MET A 432 2.21 -11.22 -5.20
C MET A 432 1.44 -12.13 -6.14
N VAL A 433 1.54 -11.92 -7.46
CA VAL A 433 0.85 -12.77 -8.44
C VAL A 433 1.35 -14.22 -8.37
N ASP A 434 2.66 -14.42 -8.24
CA ASP A 434 3.26 -15.75 -8.09
C ASP A 434 2.81 -16.42 -6.79
N ARG A 435 2.78 -15.69 -5.68
CA ARG A 435 2.29 -16.20 -4.38
C ARG A 435 0.82 -16.59 -4.45
N VAL A 436 -0.03 -15.80 -5.10
CA VAL A 436 -1.45 -16.15 -5.28
C VAL A 436 -1.62 -17.37 -6.18
N THR A 437 -0.83 -17.47 -7.25
CA THR A 437 -0.93 -18.57 -8.22
C THR A 437 -0.34 -19.89 -7.70
N SER A 438 0.62 -19.82 -6.79
CA SER A 438 1.30 -20.99 -6.21
C SER A 438 0.62 -21.52 -4.95
N LYS A 439 -0.20 -20.72 -4.27
CA LYS A 439 -0.99 -21.21 -3.13
C LYS A 439 -2.09 -22.18 -3.60
N PRO A 440 -2.33 -23.27 -2.86
CA PRO A 440 -3.51 -24.09 -3.11
C PRO A 440 -4.76 -23.24 -2.88
N LEU A 441 -5.73 -23.36 -3.78
CA LEU A 441 -7.02 -22.68 -3.66
C LEU A 441 -7.80 -23.20 -2.44
N GLY A 442 -7.50 -24.43 -2.00
CA GLY A 442 -8.15 -25.06 -0.86
C GLY A 442 -9.61 -25.37 -1.18
N ILE A 443 -10.44 -25.36 -0.14
CA ILE A 443 -11.88 -25.61 -0.23
C ILE A 443 -12.59 -24.30 -0.59
N LEU A 444 -13.05 -24.17 -1.84
CA LEU A 444 -13.70 -22.96 -2.34
C LEU A 444 -15.00 -22.61 -1.60
N GLN A 445 -15.67 -23.60 -1.00
CA GLN A 445 -16.85 -23.37 -0.16
C GLN A 445 -16.60 -22.38 0.99
N ASN A 446 -15.39 -22.33 1.55
CA ASN A 446 -15.07 -21.43 2.67
C ASN A 446 -14.78 -19.99 2.21
N LEU A 447 -14.50 -19.81 0.92
CA LEU A 447 -14.12 -18.53 0.33
C LEU A 447 -15.29 -17.82 -0.35
N MET A 448 -16.35 -18.55 -0.72
CA MET A 448 -17.50 -18.01 -1.44
C MET A 448 -18.75 -17.94 -0.56
N PRO A 449 -19.37 -16.75 -0.40
CA PRO A 449 -20.67 -16.61 0.26
C PRO A 449 -21.76 -17.43 -0.42
N THR A 450 -22.76 -17.87 0.36
CA THR A 450 -23.90 -18.66 -0.14
C THR A 450 -24.66 -17.97 -1.28
N GLY A 451 -24.81 -16.65 -1.23
CA GLY A 451 -25.42 -15.88 -2.33
C GLY A 451 -24.64 -15.94 -3.65
N VAL A 452 -23.30 -15.98 -3.59
CA VAL A 452 -22.45 -16.11 -4.79
C VAL A 452 -22.56 -17.53 -5.36
N ARG A 453 -22.60 -18.55 -4.51
CA ARG A 453 -22.81 -19.95 -4.94
C ARG A 453 -24.12 -20.10 -5.70
N ASN A 454 -25.24 -19.67 -5.10
CA ASN A 454 -26.55 -19.80 -5.73
C ASN A 454 -26.61 -19.03 -7.05
N GLY A 455 -26.03 -17.82 -7.10
CA GLY A 455 -25.95 -17.05 -8.34
C GLY A 455 -25.12 -17.73 -9.44
N VAL A 456 -24.03 -18.43 -9.08
CA VAL A 456 -23.24 -19.21 -10.04
C VAL A 456 -24.04 -20.42 -10.54
N THR A 457 -24.71 -21.16 -9.66
CA THR A 457 -25.59 -22.28 -10.04
C THR A 457 -26.68 -21.79 -11.00
N GLU A 458 -27.42 -20.74 -10.63
CA GLU A 458 -28.45 -20.14 -11.49
C GLU A 458 -27.90 -19.71 -12.85
N TYR A 459 -26.73 -19.05 -12.87
CA TYR A 459 -26.11 -18.62 -14.13
C TYR A 459 -25.73 -19.80 -15.03
N ILE A 460 -25.15 -20.87 -14.46
CA ILE A 460 -24.78 -22.07 -15.20
C ILE A 460 -26.05 -22.75 -15.74
N VAL A 461 -27.10 -22.89 -14.93
CA VAL A 461 -28.39 -23.48 -15.36
C VAL A 461 -29.00 -22.67 -16.50
N LEU A 462 -29.06 -21.34 -16.37
CA LEU A 462 -29.56 -20.47 -17.44
C LEU A 462 -28.75 -20.61 -18.73
N THR A 463 -27.43 -20.69 -18.62
CA THR A 463 -26.54 -20.83 -19.78
C THR A 463 -26.67 -22.20 -20.43
N ALA A 464 -26.71 -23.27 -19.63
CA ALA A 464 -26.90 -24.64 -20.09
C ALA A 464 -28.27 -24.80 -20.76
N ASN A 465 -29.34 -24.28 -20.15
CA ASN A 465 -30.67 -24.29 -20.72
C ASN A 465 -30.71 -23.57 -22.08
N LYS A 466 -30.17 -22.35 -22.16
CA LYS A 466 -30.06 -21.60 -23.42
C LYS A 466 -29.33 -22.39 -24.51
N MET A 467 -28.24 -23.06 -24.14
CA MET A 467 -27.48 -23.90 -25.06
C MET A 467 -28.29 -25.13 -25.50
N LEU A 468 -28.95 -25.82 -24.58
CA LEU A 468 -29.75 -27.01 -24.87
C LEU A 468 -30.94 -26.69 -25.79
N VAL A 469 -31.73 -25.67 -25.46
CA VAL A 469 -32.89 -25.25 -26.26
C VAL A 469 -32.47 -24.78 -27.65
N ARG A 470 -31.29 -24.16 -27.79
CA ARG A 470 -30.78 -23.68 -29.08
C ARG A 470 -30.21 -24.79 -29.94
N GLU A 471 -29.36 -25.65 -29.38
CA GLU A 471 -28.52 -26.56 -30.15
C GLU A 471 -29.14 -27.96 -30.28
N VAL A 472 -29.84 -28.48 -29.26
CA VAL A 472 -30.38 -29.86 -29.28
C VAL A 472 -31.40 -30.08 -30.39
N PRO A 473 -32.37 -29.17 -30.66
CA PRO A 473 -33.28 -29.31 -31.80
C PRO A 473 -32.54 -29.43 -33.14
N GLY A 474 -31.41 -28.73 -33.30
CA GLY A 474 -30.55 -28.82 -34.48
C GLY A 474 -29.88 -30.19 -34.60
N LEU A 475 -29.33 -30.71 -33.50
CA LEU A 475 -28.69 -32.03 -33.45
C LEU A 475 -29.67 -33.16 -33.79
N VAL A 476 -30.91 -33.08 -33.31
CA VAL A 476 -31.98 -34.06 -33.60
C VAL A 476 -32.23 -34.17 -35.11
N ARG A 477 -32.25 -33.03 -35.82
CA ARG A 477 -32.43 -33.03 -37.29
C ARG A 477 -31.29 -33.75 -38.00
N THR A 478 -30.07 -33.67 -37.48
CA THR A 478 -28.89 -34.35 -38.06
C THR A 478 -28.90 -35.85 -37.81
N LEU A 479 -29.54 -36.32 -36.74
CA LEU A 479 -29.53 -37.74 -36.35
C LEU A 479 -30.39 -38.66 -37.24
N ASN A 480 -31.12 -38.14 -38.23
CA ASN A 480 -32.00 -38.88 -39.13
C ASN A 480 -32.82 -40.00 -38.42
N ILE A 481 -33.69 -39.59 -37.48
CA ILE A 481 -34.51 -40.52 -36.68
C ILE A 481 -35.34 -41.45 -37.57
N ARG A 482 -35.81 -40.96 -38.71
CA ARG A 482 -36.52 -41.76 -39.73
C ARG A 482 -35.71 -42.99 -40.12
N GLU A 483 -34.48 -42.80 -40.57
CA GLU A 483 -33.60 -43.88 -41.01
C GLU A 483 -33.23 -44.83 -39.86
N MET A 484 -32.91 -44.29 -38.69
CA MET A 484 -32.61 -45.11 -37.51
C MET A 484 -33.78 -46.04 -37.12
N VAL A 485 -35.02 -45.53 -37.16
CA VAL A 485 -36.21 -46.33 -36.85
C VAL A 485 -36.49 -47.34 -37.95
N THR A 486 -36.38 -46.94 -39.23
CA THR A 486 -36.54 -47.84 -40.38
C THR A 486 -35.57 -49.02 -40.31
N GLU A 487 -34.27 -48.76 -40.15
CA GLU A 487 -33.26 -49.81 -39.99
C GLU A 487 -33.54 -50.70 -38.78
N LYS A 488 -33.98 -50.09 -37.66
CA LYS A 488 -34.28 -50.86 -36.46
C LYS A 488 -35.46 -51.79 -36.68
N VAL A 489 -36.53 -51.35 -37.35
CA VAL A 489 -37.68 -52.18 -37.71
C VAL A 489 -37.30 -53.27 -38.71
N ASP A 490 -36.48 -52.95 -39.72
CA ASP A 490 -35.98 -53.93 -40.69
C ASP A 490 -35.09 -55.01 -40.06
N SER A 491 -34.37 -54.68 -38.99
CA SER A 491 -33.53 -55.62 -38.25
C SER A 491 -34.32 -56.54 -37.30
N LEU A 492 -35.63 -56.29 -37.10
CA LEU A 492 -36.47 -57.17 -36.30
C LEU A 492 -36.68 -58.51 -37.02
N ASP A 493 -36.61 -59.60 -36.25
CA ASP A 493 -36.91 -60.93 -36.79
C ASP A 493 -38.35 -60.96 -37.34
N LEU A 494 -38.50 -61.57 -38.53
CA LEU A 494 -39.78 -61.74 -39.23
C LEU A 494 -40.84 -62.34 -38.33
N MET A 495 -40.47 -63.28 -37.46
CA MET A 495 -41.38 -63.91 -36.50
C MET A 495 -41.95 -62.92 -35.47
N ARG A 496 -41.17 -61.91 -35.08
CA ARG A 496 -41.59 -60.89 -34.11
C ARG A 496 -42.51 -59.86 -34.74
N LEU A 497 -42.19 -59.45 -35.98
CA LEU A 497 -43.07 -58.56 -36.77
C LEU A 497 -44.41 -59.26 -37.08
N GLU A 498 -44.37 -60.54 -37.49
CA GLU A 498 -45.55 -61.38 -37.66
C GLU A 498 -46.37 -61.45 -36.37
N GLY A 499 -45.73 -61.70 -35.22
CA GLY A 499 -46.40 -61.76 -33.92
C GLY A 499 -47.12 -60.47 -33.54
N LEU A 500 -46.49 -59.31 -33.75
CA LEU A 500 -47.10 -58.00 -33.50
C LEU A 500 -48.33 -57.77 -34.38
N LEU A 501 -48.22 -58.01 -35.69
CA LEU A 501 -49.32 -57.81 -36.63
C LEU A 501 -50.45 -58.81 -36.41
N LEU A 502 -50.12 -60.09 -36.19
CA LEU A 502 -51.11 -61.13 -35.89
C LEU A 502 -51.87 -60.84 -34.60
N SER A 503 -51.21 -60.34 -33.57
CA SER A 503 -51.86 -60.03 -32.28
C SER A 503 -52.99 -59.00 -32.43
N ILE A 504 -52.88 -58.10 -33.40
CA ILE A 504 -53.90 -57.08 -33.69
C ILE A 504 -54.97 -57.63 -34.66
N MET A 505 -54.58 -58.50 -35.59
CA MET A 505 -55.46 -58.96 -36.70
C MET A 505 -56.19 -60.28 -36.44
N GLU A 506 -55.79 -61.09 -35.46
CA GLU A 506 -56.32 -62.46 -35.25
C GLU A 506 -57.85 -62.47 -35.07
N GLU A 507 -58.39 -61.52 -34.31
CA GLU A 507 -59.85 -61.40 -34.12
C GLU A 507 -60.57 -61.10 -35.43
N GLN A 508 -60.01 -60.21 -36.26
CA GLN A 508 -60.59 -59.84 -37.55
C GLN A 508 -60.58 -61.03 -38.51
N PHE A 509 -59.52 -61.84 -38.51
CA PHE A 509 -59.43 -63.03 -39.34
C PHE A 509 -60.48 -64.10 -39.02
N LYS A 510 -60.92 -64.22 -37.75
CA LYS A 510 -62.01 -65.12 -37.38
C LYS A 510 -63.32 -64.74 -38.08
N TYR A 511 -63.63 -63.44 -38.12
CA TYR A 511 -64.82 -62.94 -38.82
C TYR A 511 -64.74 -63.16 -40.33
N ILE A 512 -63.58 -62.94 -40.96
CA ILE A 512 -63.41 -63.17 -42.41
C ILE A 512 -63.57 -64.66 -42.74
N ASN A 513 -63.00 -65.56 -41.94
CA ASN A 513 -63.17 -67.01 -42.14
C ASN A 513 -64.64 -67.45 -42.00
N LEU A 514 -65.35 -66.90 -41.01
CA LEU A 514 -66.77 -67.18 -40.81
C LEU A 514 -67.61 -66.63 -41.97
N PHE A 515 -67.29 -65.44 -42.46
CA PHE A 515 -67.95 -64.84 -43.62
C PHE A 515 -67.71 -65.67 -44.89
N GLY A 516 -66.49 -66.17 -45.10
CA GLY A 516 -66.17 -67.09 -46.19
C GLY A 516 -66.98 -68.39 -46.12
N ALA A 517 -67.17 -68.94 -44.92
CA ALA A 517 -68.02 -70.11 -44.71
C ALA A 517 -69.49 -69.83 -45.05
N LEU A 518 -70.00 -68.68 -44.59
CA LEU A 518 -71.37 -68.25 -44.85
C LEU A 518 -71.61 -68.01 -46.36
N LEU A 519 -70.69 -67.36 -47.05
CA LEU A 519 -70.79 -67.11 -48.48
C LEU A 519 -70.70 -68.42 -49.28
N GLY A 520 -69.80 -69.32 -48.89
CA GLY A 520 -69.71 -70.67 -49.46
C GLY A 520 -70.98 -71.50 -49.24
N PHE A 521 -71.62 -71.36 -48.08
CA PHE A 521 -72.93 -71.96 -47.79
C PHE A 521 -74.00 -71.44 -48.75
N PHE A 522 -74.08 -70.11 -48.95
CA PHE A 522 -75.02 -69.49 -49.88
C PHE A 522 -74.80 -69.93 -51.34
N ILE A 523 -73.54 -70.02 -51.79
CA ILE A 523 -73.24 -70.51 -53.16
C ILE A 523 -73.64 -71.97 -53.31
N GLY A 524 -73.32 -72.83 -52.33
CA GLY A 524 -73.71 -74.23 -52.38
C GLY A 524 -75.23 -74.42 -52.32
N PHE A 525 -75.94 -73.55 -51.61
CA PHE A 525 -77.41 -73.49 -51.58
C PHE A 525 -78.00 -73.06 -52.93
N LEU A 526 -77.44 -72.05 -53.57
CA LEU A 526 -77.83 -71.65 -54.93
C LEU A 526 -77.58 -72.76 -55.95
N ASN A 527 -76.45 -73.47 -55.86
CA ASN A 527 -76.13 -74.59 -56.75
C ASN A 527 -77.11 -75.76 -56.58
N LEU A 528 -77.55 -76.00 -55.34
CA LEU A 528 -78.59 -76.98 -55.06
C LEU A 528 -79.93 -76.58 -55.68
N LEU A 529 -80.33 -75.30 -55.56
CA LEU A 529 -81.54 -74.78 -56.21
C LEU A 529 -81.49 -74.97 -57.74
N THR A 530 -80.34 -74.72 -58.37
CA THR A 530 -80.17 -74.91 -59.83
C THR A 530 -80.13 -76.36 -60.26
N MET A 531 -79.77 -77.31 -59.40
CA MET A 531 -79.86 -78.75 -59.70
C MET A 531 -81.26 -79.33 -59.49
N LEU A 532 -82.14 -78.61 -58.78
CA LEU A 532 -83.52 -79.00 -58.49
C LEU A 532 -84.52 -78.52 -59.55
N VAL A 533 -84.12 -77.53 -60.37
CA VAL A 533 -84.82 -77.06 -61.57
C VAL A 533 -84.29 -77.81 -62.78
#